data_AF-A0AA88UH54-F1
#
_entry.id   AF-A0AA88UH54-F1
#
_cell.length_a   1.000
_cell.length_b   1.000
_cell.length_c   1.000
_cell.angle_alpha   90.00
_cell.angle_beta   90.00
_cell.angle_gamma   90.00
#
_symmetry.space_group_name_H-M   'P 1'
#
loop_
_entity.id
_entity.type
_entity.pdbx_description
1 polymer ?
#
loop_
_entity_poly.entity_id
_entity_poly.type
_entity_poly.pdbx_seq_one_letter_code
_entity_poly.pdbx_strand_id
1 'polypeptide(L)'
;MEATIRDHPLWASASEEEIDCAVEGLEKYVMTKLFSRTFGSSPEDARIDREISEKVLLLQNFLRPEHLDIPAVFNNEASWLNELFPPQLAEKELLKINAFRAPREKLVCILNCCRVINNLLLNASISEDRVPGADDFLPANPPKLHSNLKYIQLYRRQAKLVSEAAYYFTNLVSVKTFIIDLDANSLSIGEAEFQESMQAARLARRRTRIEPSHASDEIAASAFPPLRMPSYVKLADSFLTMDEMAALGGLTDAKTSTSGSNYPFMEVEPGELTVRDVEKLLTLYKDVVKKYTNLCEAVKRSSLSNK
;
A
#
# COMPACT_ATOMS: atom_id res chain seq x y z
N MET A 1 26.40 8.58 -14.14
CA MET A 1 26.64 7.16 -13.80
C MET A 1 25.77 6.24 -14.64
N GLU A 2 24.50 6.56 -14.91
CA GLU A 2 23.65 5.72 -15.79
C GLU A 2 24.22 5.55 -17.21
N ALA A 3 24.55 6.65 -17.90
CA ALA A 3 25.24 6.59 -19.20
C ALA A 3 26.56 5.81 -19.12
N THR A 4 27.32 6.00 -18.04
CA THR A 4 28.59 5.29 -17.82
C THR A 4 28.42 3.77 -17.69
N ILE A 5 27.34 3.29 -17.06
CA ILE A 5 27.04 1.84 -16.98
C ILE A 5 26.64 1.33 -18.36
N ARG A 6 25.77 2.06 -19.05
CA ARG A 6 25.25 1.69 -20.38
C ARG A 6 26.35 1.63 -21.45
N ASP A 7 27.27 2.59 -21.43
CA ASP A 7 28.35 2.70 -22.42
C ASP A 7 29.56 1.81 -22.08
N HIS A 8 29.55 1.11 -20.95
CA HIS A 8 30.68 0.30 -20.52
C HIS A 8 30.76 -1.01 -21.32
N PRO A 9 31.92 -1.38 -21.92
CA PRO A 9 32.04 -2.58 -22.76
C PRO A 9 31.60 -3.89 -22.09
N LEU A 10 31.78 -4.01 -20.77
CA LEU A 10 31.35 -5.19 -20.01
C LEU A 10 29.82 -5.32 -19.87
N TRP A 11 29.06 -4.25 -20.09
CA TRP A 11 27.60 -4.23 -20.05
C TRP A 11 26.98 -4.22 -21.46
N ALA A 12 27.79 -4.30 -22.51
CA ALA A 12 27.32 -4.22 -23.90
C ALA A 12 26.36 -5.36 -24.30
N SER A 13 26.39 -6.49 -23.59
CA SER A 13 25.47 -7.63 -23.80
C SER A 13 24.32 -7.69 -22.79
N ALA A 14 24.23 -6.75 -21.85
CA ALA A 14 23.20 -6.74 -20.82
C ALA A 14 21.87 -6.21 -21.39
N SER A 15 20.75 -6.73 -20.90
CA SER A 15 19.42 -6.24 -21.30
C SER A 15 19.11 -4.88 -20.67
N GLU A 16 18.09 -4.18 -21.20
CA GLU A 16 17.62 -2.92 -20.63
C GLU A 16 17.14 -3.08 -19.19
N GLU A 17 16.50 -4.22 -18.89
CA GLU A 17 16.02 -4.58 -17.55
C GLU A 17 17.18 -4.81 -16.58
N GLU A 18 18.25 -5.49 -17.02
CA GLU A 18 19.45 -5.71 -16.20
C GLU A 18 20.17 -4.40 -15.90
N ILE A 19 20.31 -3.53 -16.91
CA ILE A 19 20.88 -2.19 -16.75
C ILE A 19 20.03 -1.37 -15.77
N ASP A 20 18.71 -1.41 -15.91
CA ASP A 20 17.81 -0.69 -15.01
C ASP A 20 17.91 -1.20 -13.57
N CYS A 21 17.94 -2.52 -13.37
CA CYS A 21 18.13 -3.14 -12.06
C CYS A 21 19.47 -2.73 -11.44
N ALA A 22 20.55 -2.68 -12.23
CA ALA A 22 21.86 -2.25 -11.75
C ALA A 22 21.83 -0.78 -11.31
N VAL A 23 21.17 0.10 -12.08
CA VAL A 23 21.01 1.52 -11.74
C VAL A 23 20.12 1.70 -10.50
N GLU A 24 19.06 0.90 -10.34
CA GLU A 24 18.25 0.89 -9.10
C GLU A 24 19.04 0.40 -7.88
N GLY A 25 19.89 -0.62 -8.07
CA GLY A 25 20.84 -1.09 -7.06
C GLY A 25 21.81 0.02 -6.64
N LEU A 26 22.29 0.82 -7.60
CA LEU A 26 23.13 1.98 -7.33
C LEU A 26 22.40 3.06 -6.54
N GLU A 27 21.16 3.41 -6.92
CA GLU A 27 20.30 4.34 -6.16
C GLU A 27 20.17 3.85 -4.71
N LYS A 28 19.81 2.58 -4.51
CA LYS A 28 19.67 1.98 -3.18
C LYS A 28 20.96 2.04 -2.39
N TYR A 29 22.09 1.70 -2.99
CA TYR A 29 23.39 1.72 -2.31
C TYR A 29 23.78 3.14 -1.87
N VAL A 30 23.79 4.10 -2.81
CA VAL A 30 24.18 5.49 -2.55
C VAL A 30 23.26 6.12 -1.52
N MET A 31 21.96 6.00 -1.71
CA MET A 31 20.98 6.64 -0.84
C MET A 31 20.91 6.02 0.55
N THR A 32 21.21 4.73 0.70
CA THR A 32 21.35 4.10 2.02
C THR A 32 22.52 4.68 2.81
N LYS A 33 23.64 4.98 2.15
CA LYS A 33 24.83 5.57 2.77
C LYS A 33 24.65 7.05 3.09
N LEU A 34 23.93 7.77 2.24
CA LEU A 34 23.69 9.21 2.42
C LEU A 34 22.47 9.53 3.30
N PHE A 35 21.63 8.54 3.62
CA PHE A 35 20.35 8.71 4.32
C PHE A 35 20.42 9.60 5.56
N SER A 36 21.42 9.40 6.43
CA SER A 36 21.56 10.19 7.67
C SER A 36 21.86 11.68 7.45
N ARG A 37 22.32 12.05 6.25
CA ARG A 37 22.63 13.43 5.86
C ARG A 37 21.58 14.06 4.97
N THR A 38 20.77 13.25 4.27
CA THR A 38 19.84 13.72 3.24
C THR A 38 18.37 13.65 3.63
N PHE A 39 18.02 12.81 4.61
CA PHE A 39 16.65 12.65 5.08
C PHE A 39 16.35 13.53 6.30
N GLY A 40 15.38 14.45 6.17
CA GLY A 40 14.97 15.34 7.27
C GLY A 40 16.10 16.25 7.77
N SER A 41 16.99 16.67 6.85
CA SER A 41 18.22 17.40 7.19
C SER A 41 17.97 18.82 7.71
N SER A 42 16.83 19.41 7.37
CA SER A 42 16.46 20.75 7.82
C SER A 42 15.59 20.67 9.09
N PRO A 43 15.83 21.53 10.10
CA PRO A 43 14.93 21.65 11.25
C PRO A 43 13.50 22.05 10.84
N GLU A 44 13.36 22.70 9.68
CA GLU A 44 12.06 23.07 9.11
C GLU A 44 11.27 21.84 8.64
N ASP A 45 11.94 20.84 8.05
CA ASP A 45 11.26 19.61 7.63
C ASP A 45 10.70 18.87 8.85
N ALA A 46 11.48 18.84 9.95
CA ALA A 46 11.02 18.27 11.22
C ALA A 46 9.89 19.07 11.88
N ARG A 47 9.81 20.39 11.65
CA ARG A 47 8.71 21.25 12.12
C ARG A 47 7.43 20.92 11.37
N ILE A 48 7.49 20.88 10.04
CA ILE A 48 6.34 20.56 9.17
C ILE A 48 5.84 19.13 9.45
N ASP A 49 6.75 18.15 9.61
CA ASP A 49 6.36 16.78 9.96
C ASP A 49 5.59 16.68 11.27
N ARG A 50 6.01 17.43 12.31
CA ARG A 50 5.29 17.49 13.58
C ARG A 50 3.92 18.14 13.43
N GLU A 51 3.85 19.25 12.68
CA GLU A 51 2.61 19.98 12.43
C GLU A 51 1.57 19.10 11.71
N ILE A 52 1.98 18.42 10.64
CA ILE A 52 1.13 17.47 9.91
C ILE A 52 0.66 16.36 10.84
N SER A 53 1.59 15.72 11.56
CA SER A 53 1.23 14.58 12.41
C SER A 53 0.26 15.01 13.51
N GLU A 54 0.50 16.15 14.17
CA GLU A 54 -0.42 16.68 15.17
C GLU A 54 -1.80 17.01 14.58
N LYS A 55 -1.85 17.61 13.39
CA LYS A 55 -3.11 17.96 12.73
C LYS A 55 -3.90 16.69 12.35
N VAL A 56 -3.27 15.69 11.77
CA VAL A 56 -3.91 14.40 11.46
C VAL A 56 -4.45 13.73 12.72
N LEU A 57 -3.68 13.70 13.82
CA LEU A 57 -4.16 13.14 15.10
C LEU A 57 -5.39 13.87 15.64
N LEU A 58 -5.48 15.20 15.48
CA LEU A 58 -6.63 15.96 15.95
C LEU A 58 -7.86 15.67 15.10
N LEU A 59 -7.69 15.72 13.77
CA LEU A 59 -8.75 15.47 12.79
C LEU A 59 -9.35 14.07 12.95
N GLN A 60 -8.52 13.05 13.17
CA GLN A 60 -8.96 11.65 13.37
C GLN A 60 -9.97 11.45 14.52
N ASN A 61 -10.11 12.39 15.48
CA ASN A 61 -11.05 12.24 16.59
C ASN A 61 -12.51 12.55 16.22
N PHE A 62 -12.72 13.33 15.15
CA PHE A 62 -14.06 13.83 14.80
C PHE A 62 -14.35 13.81 13.29
N LEU A 63 -13.34 13.59 12.46
CA LEU A 63 -13.50 13.47 11.03
C LEU A 63 -14.24 12.17 10.71
N ARG A 64 -15.26 12.28 9.86
CA ARG A 64 -16.05 11.17 9.36
C ARG A 64 -15.96 11.14 7.84
N PRO A 65 -16.24 10.01 7.19
CA PRO A 65 -16.20 9.90 5.73
C PRO A 65 -17.04 10.97 5.03
N GLU A 66 -18.17 11.37 5.61
CA GLU A 66 -19.08 12.36 5.03
C GLU A 66 -18.45 13.77 4.94
N HIS A 67 -17.48 14.10 5.80
CA HIS A 67 -16.79 15.40 5.76
C HIS A 67 -15.76 15.50 4.62
N LEU A 68 -15.44 14.37 4.00
CA LEU A 68 -14.53 14.26 2.85
C LEU A 68 -15.29 13.90 1.57
N ASP A 69 -16.62 14.10 1.57
CA ASP A 69 -17.51 13.75 0.46
C ASP A 69 -17.44 12.26 0.06
N ILE A 70 -17.01 11.37 0.96
CA ILE A 70 -16.92 9.92 0.70
C ILE A 70 -18.34 9.34 0.79
N PRO A 71 -18.87 8.75 -0.31
CA PRO A 71 -20.22 8.19 -0.31
C PRO A 71 -20.41 7.07 0.73
N ALA A 72 -21.61 7.01 1.33
CA ALA A 72 -21.99 5.97 2.29
C ALA A 72 -21.93 4.53 1.72
N VAL A 73 -21.92 4.37 0.39
CA VAL A 73 -21.72 3.09 -0.30
C VAL A 73 -20.35 2.48 0.05
N PHE A 74 -19.34 3.31 0.31
CA PHE A 74 -18.02 2.87 0.79
C PHE A 74 -17.97 2.69 2.32
N ASN A 75 -19.02 3.11 3.04
CA ASN A 75 -19.16 3.01 4.50
C ASN A 75 -19.88 1.74 4.95
N ASN A 76 -20.01 0.75 4.06
CA ASN A 76 -20.89 -0.39 4.25
C ASN A 76 -20.35 -1.31 5.36
N GLU A 77 -20.87 -1.20 6.59
CA GLU A 77 -21.43 -2.32 7.39
C GLU A 77 -20.70 -3.67 7.28
N ALA A 78 -20.88 -4.35 6.16
CA ALA A 78 -20.36 -5.68 5.92
C ALA A 78 -19.00 -5.72 5.19
N SER A 79 -18.61 -4.66 4.46
CA SER A 79 -17.34 -4.58 3.72
C SER A 79 -16.14 -4.23 4.60
N TRP A 80 -16.30 -3.31 5.56
CA TRP A 80 -15.27 -2.95 6.55
C TRP A 80 -15.11 -3.96 7.71
N LEU A 81 -16.18 -4.69 8.08
CA LEU A 81 -16.19 -5.68 9.17
C LEU A 81 -15.88 -7.12 8.73
N ASN A 82 -15.91 -7.44 7.44
CA ASN A 82 -15.38 -8.72 6.97
C ASN A 82 -13.86 -8.71 7.21
N GLU A 83 -13.36 -9.67 8.00
CA GLU A 83 -11.94 -9.88 8.38
C GLU A 83 -10.95 -9.93 7.20
N LEU A 84 -11.43 -9.80 5.95
CA LEU A 84 -10.66 -10.00 4.74
C LEU A 84 -10.14 -8.71 4.08
N PHE A 85 -10.71 -7.51 4.32
CA PHE A 85 -10.25 -6.32 3.56
C PHE A 85 -10.58 -4.94 4.17
N PRO A 86 -9.93 -4.53 5.27
CA PRO A 86 -10.26 -3.27 5.92
C PRO A 86 -9.21 -2.18 5.55
N PRO A 87 -9.56 -0.88 5.53
CA PRO A 87 -8.69 0.25 5.10
C PRO A 87 -7.36 0.33 5.87
N GLN A 88 -7.26 -0.39 6.99
CA GLN A 88 -6.03 -0.64 7.72
C GLN A 88 -4.97 -1.37 6.89
N LEU A 89 -5.32 -2.06 5.80
CA LEU A 89 -4.34 -2.67 4.90
C LEU A 89 -3.57 -1.60 4.11
N ALA A 90 -4.27 -0.61 3.56
CA ALA A 90 -3.64 0.52 2.88
C ALA A 90 -2.79 1.35 3.85
N GLU A 91 -3.33 1.59 5.05
CA GLU A 91 -2.58 2.26 6.12
C GLU A 91 -1.31 1.49 6.49
N LYS A 92 -1.38 0.15 6.65
CA LYS A 92 -0.22 -0.69 6.95
C LYS A 92 0.85 -0.61 5.87
N GLU A 93 0.48 -0.56 4.59
CA GLU A 93 1.46 -0.38 3.50
C GLU A 93 2.14 0.99 3.61
N LEU A 94 1.38 2.06 3.86
CA LEU A 94 1.95 3.39 3.96
C LEU A 94 2.82 3.58 5.21
N LEU A 95 2.47 2.96 6.34
CA LEU A 95 3.26 3.00 7.58
C LEU A 95 4.66 2.39 7.40
N LYS A 96 4.84 1.44 6.48
CA LYS A 96 6.14 0.83 6.18
C LYS A 96 7.14 1.80 5.54
N ILE A 97 6.71 2.97 5.06
CA ILE A 97 7.58 3.91 4.34
C ILE A 97 8.85 4.28 5.13
N ASN A 98 8.78 4.32 6.46
CA ASN A 98 9.92 4.63 7.33
C ASN A 98 10.87 3.45 7.57
N ALA A 99 10.46 2.22 7.25
CA ALA A 99 11.32 1.04 7.35
C ALA A 99 12.40 1.03 6.25
N PHE A 100 12.14 1.73 5.13
CA PHE A 100 13.01 1.74 3.97
C PHE A 100 13.86 3.01 3.88
N ARG A 101 15.05 2.89 3.28
CA ARG A 101 15.97 4.00 3.06
C ARG A 101 16.10 4.40 1.59
N ALA A 102 15.91 3.47 0.66
CA ALA A 102 15.97 3.78 -0.76
C ALA A 102 14.72 4.56 -1.21
N PRO A 103 14.86 5.59 -2.05
CA PRO A 103 13.72 6.33 -2.62
C PRO A 103 12.73 5.41 -3.35
N ARG A 104 13.22 4.45 -4.15
CA ARG A 104 12.40 3.41 -4.79
C ARG A 104 11.48 2.69 -3.81
N GLU A 105 12.05 2.16 -2.74
CA GLU A 105 11.32 1.31 -1.78
C GLU A 105 10.26 2.13 -1.05
N LYS A 106 10.56 3.40 -0.71
CA LYS A 106 9.57 4.33 -0.15
C LYS A 106 8.44 4.62 -1.12
N LEU A 107 8.74 4.83 -2.40
CA LEU A 107 7.74 5.04 -3.45
C LEU A 107 6.85 3.81 -3.62
N VAL A 108 7.41 2.60 -3.60
CA VAL A 108 6.63 1.35 -3.68
C VAL A 108 5.61 1.23 -2.55
N CYS A 109 5.92 1.68 -1.33
CA CYS A 109 4.92 1.73 -0.24
C CYS A 109 3.71 2.61 -0.61
N ILE A 110 3.94 3.74 -1.28
CA ILE A 110 2.88 4.64 -1.74
C ILE A 110 2.05 3.96 -2.83
N LEU A 111 2.72 3.37 -3.83
CA LEU A 111 2.02 2.67 -4.92
C LEU A 111 1.16 1.51 -4.40
N ASN A 112 1.69 0.71 -3.47
CA ASN A 112 0.96 -0.39 -2.86
C ASN A 112 -0.25 0.11 -2.07
N CYS A 113 -0.09 1.18 -1.29
CA CYS A 113 -1.21 1.83 -0.59
C CYS A 113 -2.30 2.26 -1.59
N CYS A 114 -1.95 2.98 -2.65
CA CYS A 114 -2.90 3.44 -3.67
C CYS A 114 -3.57 2.29 -4.42
N ARG A 115 -2.85 1.20 -4.72
CA ARG A 115 -3.43 0.00 -5.36
C ARG A 115 -4.43 -0.71 -4.46
N VAL A 116 -4.13 -0.84 -3.17
CA VAL A 116 -5.08 -1.42 -2.20
C VAL A 116 -6.35 -0.57 -2.13
N ILE A 117 -6.23 0.76 -2.11
CA ILE A 117 -7.36 1.69 -2.12
C ILE A 117 -8.16 1.56 -3.42
N ASN A 118 -7.51 1.60 -4.59
CA ASN A 118 -8.22 1.48 -5.87
C ASN A 118 -8.95 0.14 -5.99
N ASN A 119 -8.35 -0.96 -5.54
CA ASN A 119 -9.00 -2.27 -5.55
C ASN A 119 -10.22 -2.31 -4.60
N LEU A 120 -10.11 -1.68 -3.43
CA LEU A 120 -11.24 -1.50 -2.50
C LEU A 120 -12.39 -0.75 -3.16
N LEU A 121 -12.07 0.37 -3.80
CA LEU A 121 -13.06 1.22 -4.43
C LEU A 121 -13.68 0.55 -5.67
N LEU A 122 -12.89 -0.20 -6.46
CA LEU A 122 -13.39 -1.00 -7.57
C LEU A 122 -14.38 -2.08 -7.10
N ASN A 123 -14.07 -2.79 -6.02
CA ASN A 123 -14.98 -3.78 -5.45
C ASN A 123 -16.29 -3.17 -4.95
N ALA A 124 -16.24 -1.95 -4.40
CA ALA A 124 -17.44 -1.21 -4.04
C ALA A 124 -18.20 -0.71 -5.29
N SER A 125 -17.53 -0.29 -6.36
CA SER A 125 -18.18 0.11 -7.61
C SER A 125 -18.82 -1.06 -8.39
N ILE A 126 -18.36 -2.29 -8.20
CA ILE A 126 -19.05 -3.46 -8.77
C ILE A 126 -20.46 -3.61 -8.19
N SER A 127 -20.74 -2.99 -7.03
CA SER A 127 -22.09 -2.93 -6.45
C SER A 127 -22.97 -1.78 -6.96
N GLU A 128 -22.40 -0.68 -7.49
CA GLU A 128 -23.11 0.42 -8.16
C GLU A 128 -22.22 1.15 -9.19
N ASP A 129 -22.77 1.40 -10.38
CA ASP A 129 -22.16 1.89 -11.64
C ASP A 129 -21.40 3.24 -11.54
N ARG A 130 -20.28 3.33 -10.80
CA ARG A 130 -19.43 4.52 -10.74
C ARG A 130 -17.94 4.22 -10.52
N VAL A 131 -17.07 4.85 -11.33
CA VAL A 131 -15.61 4.77 -11.19
C VAL A 131 -15.12 5.60 -9.99
N PRO A 132 -14.22 5.07 -9.14
CA PRO A 132 -13.71 5.80 -7.97
C PRO A 132 -12.84 7.01 -8.30
N GLY A 133 -12.89 8.04 -7.43
CA GLY A 133 -12.21 9.32 -7.61
C GLY A 133 -10.97 9.51 -6.72
N ALA A 134 -10.23 10.60 -6.98
CA ALA A 134 -9.03 10.98 -6.22
C ALA A 134 -9.31 11.57 -4.83
N ASP A 135 -10.59 11.73 -4.47
CA ASP A 135 -11.05 12.39 -3.25
C ASP A 135 -11.32 11.41 -2.09
N ASP A 136 -11.31 10.10 -2.37
CA ASP A 136 -11.61 9.03 -1.39
C ASP A 136 -10.39 8.60 -0.52
N PHE A 137 -9.33 9.42 -0.48
CA PHE A 137 -8.05 9.08 0.15
C PHE A 137 -7.94 9.71 1.54
N LEU A 138 -8.03 8.91 2.62
CA LEU A 138 -7.19 8.90 3.86
C LEU A 138 -7.92 8.39 5.12
N PRO A 139 -7.20 7.67 6.01
CA PRO A 139 -6.76 8.32 7.26
C PRO A 139 -5.39 7.84 7.79
N ALA A 140 -4.44 7.46 6.93
CA ALA A 140 -3.13 6.99 7.41
C ALA A 140 -2.24 8.16 7.89
N ASN A 141 -1.65 8.04 9.09
CA ASN A 141 -0.70 9.01 9.65
C ASN A 141 0.74 8.45 9.69
N PRO A 142 1.42 8.30 8.54
CA PRO A 142 2.78 7.83 8.53
C PRO A 142 3.71 8.86 9.19
N PRO A 143 4.59 8.44 10.12
CA PRO A 143 5.57 9.34 10.70
C PRO A 143 6.41 10.02 9.61
N LYS A 144 6.76 11.29 9.80
CA LYS A 144 7.65 12.04 8.91
C LYS A 144 7.17 12.08 7.44
N LEU A 145 5.86 12.22 7.21
CA LEU A 145 5.26 12.21 5.87
C LEU A 145 5.92 13.24 4.93
N HIS A 146 6.09 14.50 5.37
CA HIS A 146 6.67 15.55 4.55
C HIS A 146 8.13 15.25 4.20
N SER A 147 8.94 14.81 5.16
CA SER A 147 10.32 14.40 4.89
C SER A 147 10.41 13.22 3.91
N ASN A 148 9.49 12.25 3.99
CA ASN A 148 9.44 11.12 3.05
C ASN A 148 9.10 11.57 1.62
N LEU A 149 8.09 12.42 1.45
CA LEU A 149 7.69 12.92 0.13
C LEU A 149 8.79 13.77 -0.50
N LYS A 150 9.35 14.72 0.27
CA LYS A 150 10.48 15.55 -0.17
C LYS A 150 11.68 14.69 -0.56
N TYR A 151 11.99 13.65 0.22
CA TYR A 151 13.10 12.75 -0.06
C TYR A 151 12.89 11.96 -1.36
N ILE A 152 11.69 11.43 -1.61
CA ILE A 152 11.37 10.76 -2.87
C ILE A 152 11.51 11.75 -4.04
N GLN A 153 10.95 12.95 -3.91
CA GLN A 153 11.00 13.97 -4.97
C GLN A 153 12.42 14.38 -5.35
N LEU A 154 13.34 14.45 -4.38
CA LEU A 154 14.71 14.89 -4.61
C LEU A 154 15.64 13.77 -5.10
N TYR A 155 15.42 12.53 -4.66
CA TYR A 155 16.40 11.46 -4.82
C TYR A 155 15.91 10.24 -5.61
N ARG A 156 14.61 10.14 -5.93
CA ARG A 156 14.14 9.14 -6.89
C ARG A 156 14.59 9.54 -8.28
N ARG A 157 15.07 8.57 -9.07
CA ARG A 157 15.36 8.81 -10.48
C ARG A 157 14.15 9.39 -11.22
N GLN A 158 14.32 10.57 -11.84
CA GLN A 158 13.24 11.27 -12.52
C GLN A 158 12.63 10.44 -13.66
N ALA A 159 13.45 9.64 -14.36
CA ALA A 159 12.99 8.72 -15.40
C ALA A 159 12.02 7.63 -14.89
N LYS A 160 11.99 7.39 -13.57
CA LYS A 160 11.11 6.41 -12.92
C LYS A 160 9.98 7.04 -12.11
N LEU A 161 9.91 8.38 -12.07
CA LEU A 161 8.81 9.12 -11.46
C LEU A 161 7.95 9.70 -12.58
N VAL A 162 7.32 8.80 -13.36
CA VAL A 162 6.48 9.10 -14.53
C VAL A 162 5.21 8.23 -14.50
N SER A 163 4.20 8.59 -15.29
CA SER A 163 2.95 7.82 -15.43
C SER A 163 2.25 7.54 -14.08
N GLU A 164 1.78 6.31 -13.83
CA GLU A 164 1.12 5.87 -12.59
C GLU A 164 1.89 6.29 -11.34
N ALA A 165 3.22 6.15 -11.35
CA ALA A 165 4.04 6.47 -10.19
C ALA A 165 4.05 7.98 -9.89
N ALA A 166 4.11 8.83 -10.91
CA ALA A 166 4.02 10.27 -10.75
C ALA A 166 2.61 10.71 -10.32
N TYR A 167 1.58 10.06 -10.86
CA TYR A 167 0.19 10.34 -10.54
C TYR A 167 -0.10 10.09 -9.05
N TYR A 168 0.16 8.87 -8.55
CA TYR A 168 -0.07 8.56 -7.13
C TYR A 168 0.83 9.38 -6.19
N PHE A 169 2.08 9.63 -6.58
CA PHE A 169 2.95 10.50 -5.80
C PHE A 169 2.38 11.92 -5.70
N THR A 170 1.89 12.47 -6.81
CA THR A 170 1.26 13.79 -6.84
C THR A 170 0.00 13.82 -5.99
N ASN A 171 -0.84 12.78 -6.04
CA ASN A 171 -2.02 12.68 -5.18
C ASN A 171 -1.63 12.72 -3.70
N LEU A 172 -0.59 12.00 -3.28
CA LEU A 172 -0.15 12.04 -1.89
C LEU A 172 0.49 13.39 -1.50
N VAL A 173 1.13 14.08 -2.43
CA VAL A 173 1.61 15.46 -2.22
C VAL A 173 0.43 16.43 -2.07
N SER A 174 -0.61 16.30 -2.89
CA SER A 174 -1.86 17.08 -2.79
C SER A 174 -2.55 16.84 -1.46
N VAL A 175 -2.67 15.58 -1.04
CA VAL A 175 -3.17 15.18 0.28
C VAL A 175 -2.39 15.85 1.41
N LYS A 176 -1.05 15.84 1.36
CA LYS A 176 -0.20 16.50 2.37
C LYS A 176 -0.50 18.00 2.44
N THR A 177 -0.65 18.65 1.29
CA THR A 177 -0.98 20.09 1.20
C THR A 177 -2.40 20.36 1.72
N PHE A 178 -3.37 19.53 1.34
CA PHE A 178 -4.75 19.60 1.84
C PHE A 178 -4.78 19.53 3.36
N ILE A 179 -4.09 18.56 3.98
CA ILE A 179 -4.02 18.46 5.44
C ILE A 179 -3.46 19.75 6.05
N ILE A 180 -2.39 20.34 5.50
CA ILE A 180 -1.78 21.56 6.03
C ILE A 180 -2.76 22.73 5.96
N ASP A 181 -3.44 22.90 4.83
CA ASP A 181 -4.29 24.06 4.56
C ASP A 181 -5.75 23.87 5.03
N LEU A 182 -6.13 22.67 5.47
CA LEU A 182 -7.49 22.31 5.88
C LEU A 182 -8.07 23.27 6.93
N ASP A 183 -9.25 23.79 6.59
CA ASP A 183 -10.09 24.68 7.40
C ASP A 183 -11.52 24.13 7.52
N ALA A 184 -12.40 24.86 8.22
CA ALA A 184 -13.79 24.44 8.40
C ALA A 184 -14.57 24.37 7.08
N ASN A 185 -14.29 25.31 6.16
CA ASN A 185 -14.93 25.37 4.84
C ASN A 185 -14.60 24.13 4.00
N SER A 186 -13.37 23.64 4.09
CA SER A 186 -12.90 22.44 3.37
C SER A 186 -13.63 21.17 3.78
N LEU A 187 -14.22 21.14 4.98
CA LEU A 187 -14.96 19.99 5.52
C LEU A 187 -16.48 20.18 5.48
N SER A 188 -16.96 21.32 4.96
CA SER A 188 -18.38 21.70 5.02
C SER A 188 -18.95 21.74 6.45
N ILE A 189 -18.12 22.05 7.45
CA ILE A 189 -18.50 22.18 8.87
C ILE A 189 -18.53 23.66 9.25
N GLY A 190 -19.41 24.07 10.18
CA GLY A 190 -19.40 25.44 10.69
C GLY A 190 -18.11 25.77 11.45
N GLU A 191 -17.55 26.97 11.26
CA GLU A 191 -16.29 27.39 11.92
C GLU A 191 -16.32 27.20 13.44
N ALA A 192 -17.44 27.51 14.09
CA ALA A 192 -17.60 27.32 15.53
C ALA A 192 -17.51 25.84 15.95
N GLU A 193 -18.17 24.94 15.20
CA GLU A 193 -18.16 23.50 15.46
C GLU A 193 -16.79 22.88 15.19
N PHE A 194 -16.12 23.32 14.11
CA PHE A 194 -14.77 22.89 13.78
C PHE A 194 -13.77 23.29 14.88
N GLN A 195 -13.82 24.53 15.36
CA GLN A 195 -12.95 24.99 16.44
C GLN A 195 -13.24 24.26 17.76
N GLU A 196 -14.51 24.03 18.09
CA GLU A 196 -14.90 23.27 19.28
C GLU A 196 -14.35 21.84 19.22
N SER A 197 -14.51 21.16 18.08
CA SER A 197 -14.00 19.80 17.87
C SER A 197 -12.47 19.73 17.92
N MET A 198 -11.78 20.70 17.32
CA MET A 198 -10.32 20.82 17.39
C MET A 198 -9.84 21.10 18.83
N GLN A 199 -10.57 21.89 19.62
CA GLN A 199 -10.26 22.13 21.04
C GLN A 199 -10.54 20.90 21.90
N ALA A 200 -11.67 20.23 21.70
CA ALA A 200 -12.02 18.99 22.38
C ALA A 200 -10.96 17.90 22.14
N ALA A 201 -10.52 17.73 20.89
CA ALA A 201 -9.45 16.81 20.51
C ALA A 201 -8.11 17.14 21.21
N ARG A 202 -7.76 18.43 21.33
CA ARG A 202 -6.56 18.87 22.06
C ARG A 202 -6.66 18.57 23.55
N LEU A 203 -7.83 18.76 24.16
CA LEU A 203 -8.07 18.47 25.58
C LEU A 203 -8.03 16.95 25.86
N ALA A 204 -8.63 16.13 24.99
CA ALA A 204 -8.56 14.68 25.07
C ALA A 204 -7.11 14.18 25.03
N ARG A 205 -6.27 14.71 24.14
CA ARG A 205 -4.84 14.38 24.07
C ARG A 205 -4.03 14.84 25.29
N ARG A 206 -4.39 15.96 25.91
CA ARG A 206 -3.72 16.39 27.16
C ARG A 206 -4.03 15.43 28.31
N ARG A 207 -5.28 14.96 28.40
CA ARG A 207 -5.69 13.97 29.42
C ARG A 207 -4.94 12.64 29.25
N THR A 208 -4.83 12.12 28.04
CA THR A 208 -4.09 10.86 27.79
C THR A 208 -2.57 10.98 28.02
N ARG A 209 -2.00 12.20 28.01
CA ARG A 209 -0.58 12.43 28.32
C ARG A 209 -0.29 12.60 29.82
N ILE A 210 -1.29 12.93 30.64
CA ILE A 210 -1.14 13.19 32.09
C ILE A 210 -1.35 11.92 32.93
N GLU A 211 -1.84 10.82 32.34
CA GLU A 211 -1.90 9.49 32.97
C GLU A 211 -0.63 8.63 32.69
N PRO A 212 0.53 8.91 33.31
CA PRO A 212 1.51 7.85 33.54
C PRO A 212 1.93 7.75 35.02
N SER A 213 1.35 6.79 35.75
CA SER A 213 1.92 6.11 36.93
C SER A 213 0.95 4.99 37.32
N HIS A 214 1.26 3.69 37.21
CA HIS A 214 2.25 2.99 38.01
C HIS A 214 2.62 1.64 37.35
N ALA A 215 3.90 1.41 37.05
CA ALA A 215 4.60 0.12 37.22
C ALA A 215 6.08 0.29 36.83
N SER A 216 6.89 0.58 37.86
CA SER A 216 8.29 0.23 38.11
C SER A 216 9.32 0.21 36.97
N ASP A 217 10.30 1.10 37.13
CA ASP A 217 11.64 1.05 36.53
C ASP A 217 12.50 -0.13 37.05
N GLU A 218 13.58 -0.37 36.29
CA GLU A 218 14.73 -1.30 36.47
C GLU A 218 14.49 -2.70 35.85
N ILE A 219 15.21 -3.11 34.79
CA ILE A 219 16.65 -3.43 34.79
C ILE A 219 17.30 -3.23 33.40
N ALA A 220 18.43 -2.53 33.43
CA ALA A 220 19.70 -2.66 32.69
C ALA A 220 19.74 -2.95 31.17
N ALA A 221 20.49 -2.06 30.52
CA ALA A 221 21.32 -2.29 29.34
C ALA A 221 21.78 -3.74 29.15
N SER A 222 21.35 -4.36 28.04
CA SER A 222 22.13 -5.38 27.36
C SER A 222 22.05 -5.14 25.85
N ALA A 223 23.20 -5.25 25.20
CA ALA A 223 23.42 -5.00 23.80
C ALA A 223 22.46 -5.81 22.92
N PHE A 224 21.76 -5.15 22.01
CA PHE A 224 21.11 -5.85 20.89
C PHE A 224 22.22 -6.49 20.03
N PRO A 225 22.26 -7.82 19.88
CA PRO A 225 23.12 -8.44 18.89
C PRO A 225 22.64 -8.03 17.48
N PRO A 226 23.53 -7.95 16.48
CA PRO A 226 23.11 -7.67 15.12
C PRO A 226 22.17 -8.78 14.67
N LEU A 227 20.91 -8.42 14.38
CA LEU A 227 19.98 -9.33 13.71
C LEU A 227 20.58 -9.68 12.34
N ARG A 228 21.16 -10.88 12.28
CA ARG A 228 21.58 -11.51 11.03
C ARG A 228 20.30 -11.87 10.28
N MET A 229 19.82 -10.93 9.46
CA MET A 229 18.68 -11.16 8.59
C MET A 229 19.04 -12.23 7.55
N PRO A 230 18.19 -13.25 7.33
CA PRO A 230 18.26 -14.05 6.11
C PRO A 230 18.14 -13.12 4.91
N SER A 231 18.88 -13.41 3.83
CA SER A 231 18.89 -12.64 2.59
C SER A 231 17.48 -12.33 2.09
N TYR A 232 17.01 -11.12 2.35
CA TYR A 232 15.71 -10.62 1.90
C TYR A 232 15.86 -10.16 0.45
N VAL A 233 15.97 -11.12 -0.46
CA VAL A 233 16.05 -10.89 -1.93
C VAL A 233 14.90 -11.63 -2.64
N LYS A 234 13.80 -11.97 -1.96
CA LYS A 234 12.71 -12.73 -2.62
C LYS A 234 11.27 -12.36 -2.27
N LEU A 235 11.03 -11.30 -1.50
CA LEU A 235 9.66 -10.89 -1.13
C LEU A 235 9.20 -9.55 -1.72
N ALA A 236 10.08 -8.86 -2.47
CA ALA A 236 9.70 -7.66 -3.21
C ALA A 236 9.28 -7.94 -4.67
N ASP A 237 9.48 -9.19 -5.15
CA ASP A 237 9.15 -9.63 -6.52
C ASP A 237 7.80 -10.37 -6.61
N SER A 238 6.96 -10.31 -5.57
CA SER A 238 5.68 -11.03 -5.51
C SER A 238 4.46 -10.11 -5.53
N PHE A 239 4.56 -8.97 -6.21
CA PHE A 239 3.38 -8.28 -6.72
C PHE A 239 3.60 -7.99 -8.19
N LEU A 240 2.94 -8.79 -9.03
CA LEU A 240 2.93 -8.65 -10.48
C LEU A 240 2.49 -7.23 -10.85
N THR A 241 3.24 -6.60 -11.73
CA THR A 241 2.80 -5.41 -12.45
C THR A 241 1.59 -5.74 -13.33
N MET A 242 0.75 -4.75 -13.67
CA MET A 242 -0.38 -4.96 -14.59
C MET A 242 0.08 -5.50 -15.96
N ASP A 243 1.29 -5.11 -16.40
CA ASP A 243 1.93 -5.64 -17.60
C ASP A 243 2.43 -7.08 -17.43
N GLU A 244 2.88 -7.50 -16.24
CA GLU A 244 3.19 -8.91 -15.95
C GLU A 244 1.93 -9.77 -15.79
N MET A 245 0.81 -9.21 -15.30
CA MET A 245 -0.50 -9.88 -15.36
C MET A 245 -1.01 -10.02 -16.80
N ALA A 246 -0.72 -9.03 -17.68
CA ALA A 246 -1.03 -9.11 -19.10
C ALA A 246 -0.10 -10.07 -19.85
N ALA A 247 1.18 -10.17 -19.48
CA ALA A 247 2.15 -11.11 -20.05
C ALA A 247 1.95 -12.57 -19.55
N LEU A 248 1.38 -12.76 -18.36
CA LEU A 248 0.81 -14.05 -17.93
C LEU A 248 -0.49 -14.40 -18.68
N GLY A 249 -1.12 -13.41 -19.31
CA GLY A 249 -2.30 -13.54 -20.18
C GLY A 249 -1.97 -13.60 -21.68
N GLY A 250 -0.70 -13.61 -22.08
CA GLY A 250 -0.35 -13.72 -23.48
C GLY A 250 1.13 -13.80 -23.74
N LEU A 251 1.54 -14.87 -24.42
CA LEU A 251 2.54 -14.92 -25.51
C LEU A 251 2.53 -16.37 -26.05
N THR A 252 1.84 -16.63 -27.16
CA THR A 252 2.33 -16.60 -28.56
C THR A 252 2.61 -17.99 -29.13
N ASP A 253 2.21 -18.12 -30.39
CA ASP A 253 2.39 -19.25 -31.30
C ASP A 253 3.76 -19.93 -31.26
N ALA A 254 3.77 -21.25 -31.04
CA ALA A 254 4.46 -22.23 -31.90
C ALA A 254 4.15 -23.69 -31.52
N LYS A 255 3.38 -24.36 -32.40
CA LYS A 255 3.38 -25.80 -32.75
C LYS A 255 3.48 -26.88 -31.65
N THR A 256 2.37 -27.62 -31.54
CA THR A 256 2.24 -29.08 -31.30
C THR A 256 2.86 -29.70 -30.04
N SER A 257 2.02 -30.00 -29.03
CA SER A 257 1.83 -31.36 -28.49
C SER A 257 0.84 -31.40 -27.31
N THR A 258 -0.14 -32.27 -27.41
CA THR A 258 -1.22 -32.61 -26.47
C THR A 258 -0.75 -33.04 -25.07
N SER A 259 -1.25 -32.41 -23.99
CA SER A 259 -1.53 -33.07 -22.69
C SER A 259 -2.19 -32.15 -21.65
N GLY A 260 -3.48 -32.38 -21.42
CA GLY A 260 -4.18 -32.28 -20.12
C GLY A 260 -4.13 -30.97 -19.33
N SER A 261 -5.01 -30.02 -19.66
CA SER A 261 -5.40 -29.00 -18.67
C SER A 261 -6.36 -29.62 -17.65
N ASN A 262 -6.15 -29.32 -16.36
CA ASN A 262 -6.91 -29.86 -15.23
C ASN A 262 -8.32 -29.21 -15.08
N TYR A 263 -8.71 -28.36 -16.03
CA TYR A 263 -9.92 -27.52 -15.96
C TYR A 263 -10.61 -27.46 -17.33
N PRO A 264 -11.36 -28.52 -17.69
CA PRO A 264 -11.91 -28.72 -19.03
C PRO A 264 -13.02 -27.73 -19.45
N PHE A 265 -13.49 -26.88 -18.53
CA PHE A 265 -14.59 -25.94 -18.76
C PHE A 265 -14.19 -24.46 -18.56
N MET A 266 -12.90 -24.18 -18.30
CA MET A 266 -12.44 -22.83 -17.97
C MET A 266 -12.50 -21.86 -19.17
N GLU A 267 -12.33 -22.38 -20.38
CA GLU A 267 -12.26 -21.61 -21.63
C GLU A 267 -13.48 -21.89 -22.55
N VAL A 268 -14.53 -22.56 -22.05
CA VAL A 268 -15.69 -22.94 -22.87
C VAL A 268 -16.79 -21.88 -22.73
N GLU A 269 -17.25 -21.35 -23.86
CA GLU A 269 -18.33 -20.36 -23.87
C GLU A 269 -19.70 -20.98 -23.55
N PRO A 270 -20.65 -20.22 -22.97
CA PRO A 270 -21.97 -20.73 -22.58
C PRO A 270 -22.77 -21.43 -23.69
N GLY A 271 -22.55 -21.05 -24.96
CA GLY A 271 -23.25 -21.62 -26.13
C GLY A 271 -22.71 -22.98 -26.59
N GLU A 272 -21.54 -23.39 -26.10
CA GLU A 272 -20.85 -24.62 -26.51
C GLU A 272 -21.03 -25.77 -25.50
N LEU A 273 -21.65 -25.48 -24.35
CA LEU A 273 -21.94 -26.44 -23.30
C LEU A 273 -23.13 -27.32 -23.66
N THR A 274 -22.93 -28.63 -23.68
CA THR A 274 -24.04 -29.57 -23.83
C THR A 274 -24.71 -29.85 -22.49
N VAL A 275 -25.96 -30.33 -22.51
CA VAL A 275 -26.70 -30.71 -21.29
C VAL A 275 -25.94 -31.74 -20.44
N ARG A 276 -25.11 -32.59 -21.06
CA ARG A 276 -24.28 -33.58 -20.34
C ARG A 276 -23.05 -32.96 -19.66
N ASP A 277 -22.61 -31.79 -20.10
CA ASP A 277 -21.47 -31.09 -19.52
C ASP A 277 -21.86 -30.32 -18.26
N VAL A 278 -23.13 -29.94 -18.14
CA VAL A 278 -23.70 -29.30 -16.93
C VAL A 278 -23.59 -30.22 -15.71
N GLU A 279 -23.86 -31.52 -15.86
CA GLU A 279 -23.73 -32.49 -14.76
C GLU A 279 -22.27 -32.65 -14.31
N LYS A 280 -21.33 -32.64 -15.26
CA LYS A 280 -19.88 -32.70 -14.97
C LYS A 280 -19.39 -31.41 -14.32
N LEU A 281 -19.83 -30.25 -14.80
CA LEU A 281 -19.50 -28.95 -14.22
C LEU A 281 -20.01 -28.84 -12.78
N LEU A 282 -21.24 -29.29 -12.52
CA LEU A 282 -21.79 -29.32 -11.16
C LEU A 282 -20.99 -30.26 -10.24
N THR A 283 -20.51 -31.39 -10.77
CA THR A 283 -19.68 -32.33 -10.00
C THR A 283 -18.32 -31.73 -9.66
N LEU A 284 -17.66 -31.08 -10.63
CA LEU A 284 -16.39 -30.40 -10.42
C LEU A 284 -16.53 -29.22 -9.46
N TYR A 285 -17.59 -28.42 -9.60
CA TYR A 285 -17.90 -27.33 -8.68
C TYR A 285 -18.04 -27.84 -7.24
N LYS A 286 -18.82 -28.92 -7.03
CA LYS A 286 -18.97 -29.54 -5.70
C LYS A 286 -17.64 -30.03 -5.14
N ASP A 287 -16.76 -30.59 -5.95
CA ASP A 287 -15.45 -31.08 -5.51
C ASP A 287 -14.51 -29.92 -5.13
N VAL A 288 -14.49 -28.84 -5.91
CA VAL A 288 -13.73 -27.61 -5.61
C VAL A 288 -14.22 -26.98 -4.31
N VAL A 289 -15.54 -26.82 -4.15
CA VAL A 289 -16.13 -26.29 -2.92
C VAL A 289 -15.77 -27.18 -1.72
N LYS A 290 -15.85 -28.51 -1.85
CA LYS A 290 -15.50 -29.44 -0.78
C LYS A 290 -14.02 -29.31 -0.38
N LYS A 291 -13.11 -29.21 -1.35
CA LYS A 291 -11.67 -29.00 -1.10
C LYS A 291 -11.41 -27.67 -0.41
N TYR A 292 -12.07 -26.59 -0.85
CA TYR A 292 -11.97 -25.28 -0.23
C TYR A 292 -12.48 -25.29 1.22
N THR A 293 -13.64 -25.90 1.48
CA THR A 293 -14.19 -26.02 2.84
C THR A 293 -13.25 -26.81 3.76
N ASN A 294 -12.70 -27.94 3.28
CA ASN A 294 -11.74 -28.73 4.05
C ASN A 294 -10.45 -27.94 4.35
N LEU A 295 -9.97 -27.14 3.40
CA LEU A 295 -8.80 -26.28 3.60
C LEU A 295 -9.09 -25.20 4.66
N CYS A 296 -10.25 -24.55 4.58
CA CYS A 296 -10.68 -23.57 5.56
C CYS A 296 -10.80 -24.18 6.97
N GLU A 297 -11.33 -25.41 7.10
CA GLU A 297 -11.37 -26.12 8.38
C GLU A 297 -9.97 -26.48 8.90
N ALA A 298 -9.06 -26.93 8.02
CA ALA A 298 -7.70 -27.26 8.39
C ALA A 298 -6.93 -26.02 8.88
N VAL A 299 -7.09 -24.88 8.22
CA VAL A 299 -6.50 -23.59 8.62
C VAL A 299 -7.06 -23.10 9.96
N LYS A 300 -8.35 -23.33 10.23
CA LYS A 300 -8.96 -23.01 11.54
C LYS A 300 -8.46 -23.92 12.67
N ARG A 301 -8.19 -25.21 12.39
CA ARG A 301 -7.64 -26.13 13.39
C ARG A 301 -6.16 -25.87 13.68
N SER A 302 -5.37 -25.48 12.70
CA SER A 302 -3.95 -25.13 12.89
C SER A 302 -3.76 -23.82 13.66
N SER A 303 -4.72 -22.90 13.60
CA SER A 303 -4.71 -21.65 14.38
C SER A 303 -5.14 -21.85 15.85
N LEU A 304 -5.85 -22.93 16.18
CA LEU A 304 -6.21 -23.29 17.56
C LEU A 304 -5.15 -24.13 18.28
N SER A 305 -4.23 -24.79 17.56
CA SER A 305 -3.17 -25.63 18.15
C SER A 305 -1.91 -24.85 18.60
N ASN A 306 -1.88 -23.52 18.40
CA ASN A 306 -0.78 -22.63 18.77
C ASN A 306 -1.09 -21.73 19.99
N LYS A 307 -1.99 -22.19 20.88
CA LYS A 307 -2.23 -21.58 22.20
C LYS A 307 -2.01 -22.60 23.31
#